data_AF-A0A9D0J8A2-F1
#
_entry.id   AF-A0A9D0J8A2-F1
#
_cell.length_a   1.000
_cell.length_b   1.000
_cell.length_c   1.000
_cell.angle_alpha   90.00
_cell.angle_beta   90.00
_cell.angle_gamma   90.00
#
_symmetry.space_group_name_H-M   'P 1'
#
loop_
_entity.id
_entity.type
_entity.pdbx_description
1 polymer ?
#
loop_
_entity_poly.entity_id
_entity_poly.type
_entity_poly.pdbx_seq_one_letter_code
_entity_poly.pdbx_strand_id
1 'polypeptide(L)' 'LDLHYYYRQNQFDLMTRFNPLTKKGAVEAGWSFPVYGRDSVYWYIKGFSGYGESLIDYNRYVNSVAFGFNFFR' A
#
# COMPACT_ATOMS: atom_id res chain seq x y z
N LEU A 1 -2.08 -11.32 -4.70
CA LEU A 1 -3.14 -11.34 -3.69
C LEU A 1 -3.31 -9.93 -3.19
N ASP A 2 -4.55 -9.45 -3.12
CA ASP A 2 -4.87 -8.12 -2.60
C ASP A 2 -5.97 -8.29 -1.56
N LEU A 3 -5.79 -7.67 -0.40
CA LEU A 3 -6.65 -7.81 0.77
C LEU A 3 -6.99 -6.42 1.29
N HIS A 4 -8.28 -6.14 1.39
CA HIS A 4 -8.78 -4.89 1.94
C HIS A 4 -9.61 -5.20 3.18
N TYR A 5 -9.27 -4.55 4.29
CA TYR A 5 -9.97 -4.71 5.55
C TYR A 5 -10.44 -3.36 6.09
N TYR A 6 -11.74 -3.24 6.26
CA TYR A 6 -12.39 -2.02 6.74
C TYR A 6 -12.76 -2.19 8.22
N TYR A 7 -12.18 -1.36 9.09
CA TYR A 7 -12.48 -1.33 10.51
C TYR A 7 -12.91 0.07 10.97
N ARG A 8 -14.21 0.23 11.20
CA ARG A 8 -14.85 1.52 11.53
C ARG A 8 -14.60 2.56 10.44
N GLN A 9 -13.71 3.52 10.70
CA GLN A 9 -13.29 4.55 9.75
C GLN A 9 -11.87 4.29 9.21
N ASN A 10 -11.19 3.25 9.70
CA ASN A 10 -9.87 2.84 9.26
C ASN A 10 -9.99 1.83 8.11
N GLN A 11 -9.07 1.90 7.17
CA GLN A 11 -8.95 0.97 6.06
C GLN A 11 -7.52 0.46 6.03
N PHE A 12 -7.36 -0.84 5.89
CA PHE A 12 -6.07 -1.50 5.78
C PHE A 12 -6.03 -2.23 4.46
N ASP A 13 -4.95 -2.03 3.73
CA ASP A 13 -4.70 -2.64 2.43
C ASP A 13 -3.45 -3.50 2.55
N LEU A 14 -3.51 -4.73 2.07
CA LEU A 14 -2.35 -5.62 2.04
C LEU A 14 -2.31 -6.32 0.69
N MET A 15 -1.31 -5.94 -0.10
CA MET A 15 -1.06 -6.52 -1.40
C MET A 15 0.24 -7.32 -1.35
N THR A 16 0.20 -8.54 -1.85
CA THR A 16 1.37 -9.41 -1.94
C THR A 16 1.44 -10.09 -3.29
N ARG A 17 2.64 -10.16 -3.86
CA ARG A 17 2.95 -10.79 -5.13
C ARG A 17 4.16 -11.68 -4.93
N PHE A 18 4.10 -12.90 -5.45
CA PHE A 18 5.23 -13.82 -5.39
C PHE A 18 5.29 -14.66 -6.66
N ASN A 19 6.47 -14.73 -7.26
CA ASN A 19 6.76 -15.61 -8.37
C ASN A 19 7.69 -16.74 -7.89
N PRO A 20 7.19 -17.98 -7.75
CA PRO A 20 7.97 -19.10 -7.24
C PRO A 20 9.13 -19.52 -8.16
N LEU A 21 9.02 -19.28 -9.47
CA LEU A 21 10.06 -19.64 -10.44
C LEU A 21 11.29 -18.74 -10.33
N THR A 22 11.08 -17.44 -10.13
CA THR A 22 12.17 -16.45 -10.03
C THR A 22 12.54 -16.12 -8.58
N LYS A 23 11.77 -16.62 -7.60
CA LYS A 23 11.84 -16.30 -6.17
C LYS A 23 11.74 -14.79 -5.89
N LYS A 24 11.14 -14.03 -6.80
CA LYS A 24 10.92 -12.58 -6.64
C LYS A 24 9.51 -12.34 -6.12
N GLY A 25 9.39 -11.40 -5.20
CA GLY A 25 8.10 -11.00 -4.66
C GLY A 25 8.08 -9.56 -4.20
N ALA A 26 6.89 -9.12 -3.84
CA ALA A 26 6.66 -7.82 -3.24
C ALA A 26 5.50 -7.88 -2.26
N VAL A 27 5.59 -7.01 -1.26
CA VAL A 27 4.55 -6.74 -0.28
C VAL A 27 4.33 -5.24 -0.24
N GLU A 28 3.07 -4.84 -0.20
CA GLU A 28 2.65 -3.47 0.05
C GLU A 28 1.59 -3.50 1.16
N ALA A 29 1.74 -2.61 2.13
CA ALA A 29 0.78 -2.40 3.20
C ALA A 29 0.34 -0.94 3.20
N GLY A 30 -0.97 -0.72 3.24
CA GLY A 30 -1.60 0.59 3.33
C GLY A 30 -2.43 0.71 4.60
N TRP A 31 -2.44 1.90 5.18
CA TRP A 31 -3.35 2.27 6.26
C TRP A 31 -3.93 3.66 5.99
N SER A 32 -5.24 3.70 5.84
CA SER A 32 -6.02 4.93 5.71
C SER A 32 -6.83 5.18 6.98
N PHE A 33 -6.80 6.39 7.51
CA PHE A 33 -7.63 6.80 8.66
C PHE A 33 -8.12 8.24 8.52
N PRO A 34 -9.32 8.57 9.03
CA PRO A 34 -9.96 9.85 8.79
C PRO A 34 -9.19 10.99 9.47
N VAL A 35 -9.16 12.15 8.82
CA VAL A 35 -8.67 13.39 9.44
C VAL A 35 -9.77 13.96 10.32
N TYR A 36 -9.47 14.29 11.58
CA TYR A 36 -10.42 14.90 12.50
C TYR A 36 -11.03 16.19 11.91
N GLY A 37 -12.36 16.22 11.80
CA GLY A 37 -13.12 17.40 11.36
C GLY A 37 -13.34 17.52 9.84
N ARG A 38 -12.94 16.54 9.02
CA ARG A 38 -13.29 16.49 7.58
C ARG A 38 -13.62 15.06 7.14
N ASP A 39 -14.87 14.81 6.74
CA ASP A 39 -15.35 13.48 6.33
C ASP A 39 -14.82 13.00 4.96
N SER A 40 -14.17 13.89 4.20
CA SER A 40 -13.69 13.61 2.84
C SER A 40 -12.17 13.50 2.73
N VAL A 41 -11.43 13.62 3.84
CA VAL A 41 -9.96 13.58 3.83
C VAL A 41 -9.49 12.49 4.79
N TYR A 42 -8.66 11.60 4.27
CA TYR A 42 -8.05 10.53 5.04
C TYR A 42 -6.53 10.71 5.02
N TRP A 43 -5.89 10.56 6.17
CA TRP A 43 -4.46 10.28 6.21
C TRP A 43 -4.22 8.92 5.56
N TYR A 44 -3.17 8.83 4.76
CA TYR A 44 -2.76 7.60 4.11
C TYR A 44 -1.28 7.36 4.33
N ILE A 45 -0.95 6.17 4.82
CA ILE A 45 0.42 5.70 4.97
C ILE A 45 0.56 4.42 4.17
N LYS A 46 1.62 4.31 3.38
CA LYS A 46 1.90 3.16 2.54
C LYS A 46 3.35 2.72 2.68
N GLY A 47 3.58 1.44 2.94
CA GLY A 47 4.89 0.82 2.90
C GLY A 47 4.96 -0.20 1.77
N PHE A 48 5.98 -0.12 0.93
CA PHE A 48 6.27 -1.08 -0.12
C PHE A 48 7.64 -1.73 0.14
N SER A 49 7.73 -3.03 -0.07
CA SER A 49 8.98 -3.78 -0.01
C SER A 49 8.98 -4.90 -1.04
N GLY A 50 9.90 -4.86 -2.01
CA GLY A 50 10.01 -5.91 -3.00
C GLY A 50 10.45 -5.44 -4.38
N TYR A 51 10.12 -6.25 -5.37
CA TYR A 51 10.40 -5.99 -6.78
C TYR A 51 9.19 -5.41 -7.50
N GLY A 52 9.41 -4.49 -8.44
CA GLY A 52 8.34 -3.95 -9.26
C GLY A 52 7.41 -2.98 -8.56
N GLU A 53 7.98 -2.10 -7.73
CA GLU A 53 7.28 -0.90 -7.28
C GLU A 53 6.82 -0.05 -8.46
N SER A 54 7.70 0.10 -9.46
CA SER A 54 7.46 0.84 -10.69
C SER A 54 7.84 0.00 -11.92
N LEU A 55 7.27 0.34 -13.07
CA LEU A 55 7.63 -0.32 -14.34
C LEU A 55 9.11 -0.11 -14.70
N ILE A 56 9.67 1.05 -14.33
CA ILE A 56 11.06 1.36 -14.61
C ILE A 56 12.03 0.59 -13.69
N ASP A 57 11.62 0.31 -12.45
CA ASP A 57 12.40 -0.44 -11.46
C ASP A 57 11.92 -1.88 -11.26
N TYR A 58 11.32 -2.49 -12.30
CA TYR A 58 10.71 -3.82 -12.18
C TYR A 58 11.67 -4.92 -11.69
N ASN A 59 12.96 -4.79 -12.03
CA ASN A 59 14.00 -5.75 -11.68
C ASN A 59 14.88 -5.31 -10.51
N ARG A 60 14.49 -4.26 -9.78
CA ARG A 60 15.23 -3.78 -8.61
C ARG A 60 14.41 -4.07 -7.35
N TYR A 61 15.10 -4.50 -6.29
CA TYR A 61 14.50 -4.58 -4.97
C TYR A 61 14.47 -3.18 -4.35
N VAL A 62 13.29 -2.71 -3.99
CA VAL A 62 13.06 -1.38 -3.43
C VAL A 62 12.26 -1.49 -2.14
N ASN A 63 12.63 -0.65 -1.18
CA ASN A 63 11.87 -0.41 0.04
C ASN A 63 11.49 1.06 0.07
N SER A 64 10.19 1.34 0.13
CA SER A 64 9.65 2.69 0.06
C SER A 64 8.58 2.88 1.11
N VAL A 65 8.55 4.06 1.72
CA VAL A 65 7.50 4.46 2.65
C VAL A 65 6.98 5.81 2.19
N ALA A 66 5.67 5.90 2.03
CA ALA A 66 4.96 7.09 1.61
C ALA A 66 3.91 7.48 2.66
N PHE A 67 3.73 8.78 2.85
CA PHE A 67 2.64 9.35 3.63
C PHE A 67 1.96 10.43 2.80
N GLY A 68 0.66 10.59 2.96
CA GLY A 68 -0.11 11.58 2.21
C GLY A 68 -1.56 11.64 2.62
N PHE A 69 -2.38 12.15 1.71
CA PHE A 69 -3.82 12.28 1.88
C PHE A 69 -4.54 11.53 0.78
N ASN A 70 -5.62 10.83 1.14
CA ASN A 70 -6.55 10.25 0.19
C ASN A 70 -7.88 11.03 0.23
N PHE A 71 -8.38 11.42 -0.94
CA PHE A 71 -9.54 12.31 -1.12
C PHE A 71 -10.79 11.59 -1.66
N PHE A 72 -10.67 10.34 -2.06
CA PHE A 72 -11.78 9.58 -2.62
C PHE A 72 -11.93 8.25 -1.88
N ARG A 73 -13.18 7.93 -1.56
CA ARG A 73 -13.61 6.69 -0.93
C ARG A 73 -14.27 5.79 -1.96
#